data_AF-A0AAD1TMY1-F1
#
_entry.id   AF-A0AAD1TMY1-F1
#
_cell.length_a   1.000
_cell.length_b   1.000
_cell.length_c   1.000
_cell.angle_alpha   90.00
_cell.angle_beta   90.00
_cell.angle_gamma   90.00
#
_symmetry.space_group_name_H-M   'P 1'
#
loop_
_entity.id
_entity.type
_entity.pdbx_description
1 polymer ?
#
loop_
_entity_poly.entity_id
_entity_poly.type
_entity_poly.pdbx_seq_one_letter_code
_entity_poly.pdbx_strand_id
1 'polypeptide(L)'
;MGVPDVSRYYLAAIVSTLVQLHHHKTSLAWNQIETAHTEGLPLHTLAWTPADKRPHHKTICPTTATTLKVWDKLVKKQQPRMRISTAFQLQALTILIPGFEYKFWHSHGVFCLSQVLDNGQMIDYDTLHNKYNLPTATFFSYLQLKSWVHKHYDNTQVQGHLLTEIERLCLATKPPQRLLSTLYSLIGPNDCIEQFKCIRAWERELGQTLTPEDWTSTLRAHKTLTLNTAHIEI
;
A
#
# COMPACT_ATOMS: atom_id res chain seq x y z
N MET A 1 14.12 25.17 13.15
CA MET A 1 14.42 23.87 12.50
C MET A 1 13.51 22.83 13.13
N GLY A 2 12.45 22.41 12.43
CA GLY A 2 11.43 21.51 12.98
C GLY A 2 11.91 20.07 13.01
N VAL A 3 11.94 19.45 14.19
CA VAL A 3 12.27 18.02 14.36
C VAL A 3 11.26 17.20 13.53
N PRO A 4 11.72 16.27 12.69
CA PRO A 4 10.83 15.41 11.92
C PRO A 4 9.97 14.56 12.87
N ASP A 5 8.67 14.48 12.58
CA ASP A 5 7.76 13.57 13.27
C ASP A 5 8.25 12.13 13.12
N VAL A 6 8.67 11.53 14.24
CA VAL A 6 9.25 10.17 14.31
C VAL A 6 8.26 9.12 13.82
N SER A 7 6.97 9.29 14.10
CA SER A 7 5.93 8.36 13.66
C SER A 7 5.79 8.37 12.14
N ARG A 8 5.83 9.56 11.52
CA ARG A 8 5.80 9.68 10.05
C ARG A 8 7.04 9.14 9.40
N TYR A 9 8.20 9.38 10.02
CA TYR A 9 9.46 8.84 9.52
C TYR A 9 9.46 7.30 9.57
N TYR A 10 8.96 6.72 10.66
CA TYR A 10 8.77 5.28 10.80
C TYR A 10 7.83 4.71 9.74
N LEU A 11 6.66 5.33 9.51
CA LEU A 11 5.73 4.92 8.45
C LEU A 11 6.36 5.03 7.06
N ALA A 12 7.04 6.14 6.77
CA ALA A 12 7.75 6.34 5.51
C ALA A 12 8.84 5.28 5.29
N ALA A 13 9.58 4.90 6.34
CA ALA A 13 10.59 3.86 6.28
C ALA A 13 9.97 2.50 5.94
N ILE A 14 8.86 2.11 6.59
CA ILE A 14 8.17 0.85 6.31
C ILE A 14 7.60 0.82 4.89
N VAL A 15 6.95 1.90 4.45
CA VAL A 15 6.43 2.00 3.08
C VAL A 15 7.57 2.01 2.06
N SER A 16 8.75 2.53 2.41
CA SER A 16 9.90 2.48 1.53
C SER A 16 10.38 1.05 1.29
N THR A 17 10.33 0.19 2.31
CA THR A 17 10.61 -1.24 2.19
C THR A 17 9.59 -1.90 1.26
N LEU A 18 8.31 -1.58 1.42
CA LEU A 18 7.25 -2.05 0.53
C LEU A 18 7.51 -1.66 -0.93
N VAL A 19 7.78 -0.39 -1.21
CA VAL A 19 8.09 0.07 -2.58
C VAL A 19 9.28 -0.72 -3.14
N GLN A 20 10.35 -0.88 -2.36
CA GLN A 20 11.52 -1.65 -2.77
C GLN A 20 11.20 -3.11 -3.11
N LEU A 21 10.20 -3.73 -2.46
CA LEU A 21 9.75 -5.08 -2.80
C LEU A 21 9.21 -5.20 -4.23
N HIS A 22 8.56 -4.15 -4.74
CA HIS A 22 8.01 -4.13 -6.10
C HIS A 22 9.08 -3.90 -7.18
N HIS A 23 10.24 -3.33 -6.81
CA HIS A 23 11.32 -3.05 -7.75
C HIS A 23 12.25 -4.27 -7.90
N HIS A 24 11.87 -5.18 -8.80
CA HIS A 24 12.56 -6.45 -9.11
C HIS A 24 14.08 -6.34 -9.42
N LYS A 25 14.56 -5.16 -9.88
CA LYS A 25 15.98 -4.94 -10.18
C LYS A 25 16.84 -4.76 -8.93
N THR A 26 16.22 -4.52 -7.78
CA THR A 26 16.89 -4.45 -6.50
C THR A 26 16.84 -5.85 -5.89
N SER A 27 17.66 -6.77 -6.41
CA SER A 27 17.84 -8.11 -5.82
C SER A 27 18.56 -7.97 -4.48
N LEU A 28 17.85 -7.44 -3.48
CA LEU A 28 18.35 -7.34 -2.13
C LEU A 28 18.36 -8.74 -1.54
N ALA A 29 19.47 -9.12 -0.91
CA ALA A 29 19.66 -10.47 -0.35
C ALA A 29 18.52 -10.88 0.61
N TRP A 30 17.96 -9.93 1.35
CA TRP A 30 16.84 -10.19 2.27
C TRP A 30 15.55 -10.59 1.55
N ASN A 31 15.29 -10.11 0.32
CA ASN A 31 14.09 -10.47 -0.45
C ASN A 31 14.12 -11.97 -0.82
N GLN A 32 15.30 -12.51 -1.13
CA GLN A 32 15.46 -13.94 -1.40
C GLN A 32 15.14 -14.80 -0.17
N ILE A 33 15.58 -14.35 1.01
CA ILE A 33 15.33 -15.01 2.29
C ILE A 33 13.83 -14.97 2.60
N GLU A 34 13.19 -13.81 2.47
CA GLU A 34 11.76 -13.66 2.77
C GLU A 34 10.88 -14.43 1.77
N THR A 35 11.25 -14.47 0.48
CA THR A 35 10.51 -15.22 -0.56
C THR A 35 10.55 -16.74 -0.32
N ALA A 36 11.58 -17.27 0.36
CA ALA A 36 11.60 -18.69 0.74
C ALA A 36 10.48 -19.04 1.74
N HIS A 37 9.94 -18.04 2.44
CA HIS A 37 8.94 -18.20 3.51
C HIS A 37 7.50 -17.87 3.07
N THR A 38 7.28 -17.60 1.78
CA THR A 38 5.97 -17.15 1.25
C THR A 38 5.18 -18.22 0.49
N GLU A 39 5.48 -19.50 0.69
CA GLU A 39 4.69 -20.64 0.15
C GLU A 39 4.46 -20.56 -1.38
N GLY A 40 5.43 -20.02 -2.13
CA GLY A 40 5.38 -19.92 -3.59
C GLY A 40 4.77 -18.62 -4.14
N LEU A 41 4.31 -17.71 -3.28
CA LEU A 41 3.89 -16.36 -3.67
C LEU A 41 5.09 -15.40 -3.74
N PRO A 42 5.20 -14.55 -4.76
CA PRO A 42 6.15 -13.47 -4.72
C PRO A 42 5.79 -12.45 -3.64
N LEU A 43 6.80 -11.98 -2.92
CA LEU A 43 6.68 -11.04 -1.82
C LEU A 43 5.94 -9.75 -2.22
N HIS A 44 6.20 -9.25 -3.43
CA HIS A 44 5.55 -8.05 -3.98
C HIS A 44 4.04 -8.21 -4.22
N THR A 45 3.52 -9.43 -4.36
CA THR A 45 2.09 -9.65 -4.56
C THR A 45 1.30 -9.58 -3.26
N LEU A 46 1.95 -9.84 -2.12
CA LEU A 46 1.28 -9.94 -0.81
C LEU A 46 0.60 -8.64 -0.40
N ALA A 47 1.16 -7.49 -0.77
CA ALA A 47 0.57 -6.18 -0.51
C ALA A 47 -0.83 -6.02 -1.12
N TRP A 48 -1.07 -6.66 -2.27
CA TRP A 48 -2.32 -6.57 -3.02
C TRP A 48 -3.30 -7.69 -2.66
N THR A 49 -2.78 -8.83 -2.20
CA THR A 49 -3.61 -9.96 -1.78
C THR A 49 -4.44 -9.59 -0.54
N PRO A 50 -5.75 -9.94 -0.51
CA PRO A 50 -6.58 -9.77 0.67
C PRO A 50 -6.00 -10.46 1.91
N ALA A 51 -6.12 -9.84 3.09
CA ALA A 51 -5.49 -10.32 4.32
C ALA A 51 -5.90 -11.75 4.72
N ASP A 52 -7.12 -12.19 4.37
CA ASP A 52 -7.64 -13.54 4.58
C ASP A 52 -7.04 -14.60 3.64
N LYS A 53 -6.44 -14.18 2.53
CA LYS A 53 -5.84 -15.04 1.51
C LYS A 53 -4.31 -15.03 1.53
N ARG A 54 -3.69 -14.27 2.42
CA ARG A 54 -2.23 -14.26 2.60
C ARG A 54 -1.78 -15.52 3.37
N PRO A 55 -0.52 -15.96 3.18
CA PRO A 55 0.06 -17.02 4.01
C PRO A 55 -0.07 -16.68 5.49
N HIS A 56 -0.13 -17.71 6.33
CA HIS A 56 -0.31 -17.49 7.77
C HIS A 56 0.83 -16.66 8.36
N HIS A 57 0.51 -15.82 9.35
CA HIS A 57 1.51 -14.99 10.05
C HIS A 57 2.65 -15.81 10.67
N LYS A 58 2.45 -17.11 10.89
CA LYS A 58 3.50 -18.01 11.40
C LYS A 58 4.52 -18.40 10.33
N THR A 59 4.16 -18.37 9.05
CA THR A 59 5.06 -18.67 7.94
C THR A 59 5.80 -17.44 7.45
N ILE A 60 5.18 -16.26 7.50
CA ILE A 60 5.76 -15.00 6.99
C ILE A 60 6.77 -14.39 7.99
N CYS A 61 7.87 -13.82 7.48
CA CYS A 61 8.85 -13.10 8.30
C CYS A 61 8.22 -11.90 9.06
N PRO A 62 8.66 -11.60 10.29
CA PRO A 62 8.08 -10.52 11.10
C PRO A 62 8.15 -9.12 10.45
N THR A 63 9.22 -8.86 9.70
CA THR A 63 9.45 -7.64 8.91
C THR A 63 8.38 -7.45 7.84
N THR A 64 8.14 -8.48 7.04
CA THR A 64 7.07 -8.49 6.04
C THR A 64 5.69 -8.35 6.69
N ALA A 65 5.43 -9.10 7.76
CA ALA A 65 4.15 -9.07 8.45
C ALA A 65 3.83 -7.67 9.00
N THR A 66 4.84 -6.99 9.55
CA THR A 66 4.71 -5.60 10.02
C THR A 66 4.48 -4.64 8.85
N THR A 67 5.21 -4.83 7.75
CA THR A 67 5.06 -4.02 6.53
C THR A 67 3.66 -4.13 5.95
N LEU A 68 3.13 -5.35 5.85
CA LEU A 68 1.77 -5.62 5.37
C LEU A 68 0.70 -5.03 6.29
N LYS A 69 0.87 -5.12 7.61
CA LYS A 69 -0.04 -4.50 8.59
C LYS A 69 -0.09 -2.97 8.43
N VAL A 70 1.05 -2.32 8.23
CA VAL A 70 1.13 -0.87 8.00
C VAL A 70 0.50 -0.51 6.67
N TRP A 71 0.76 -1.28 5.63
CA TRP A 71 0.15 -1.11 4.31
C TRP A 71 -1.38 -1.19 4.36
N ASP A 72 -1.94 -2.22 4.99
CA ASP A 72 -3.40 -2.37 5.11
C ASP A 72 -4.05 -1.18 5.82
N LYS A 73 -3.40 -0.67 6.88
CA LYS A 73 -3.86 0.55 7.57
C LYS A 73 -3.82 1.77 6.66
N LEU A 74 -2.76 1.91 5.86
CA LEU A 74 -2.56 3.05 4.98
C LEU A 74 -3.54 3.03 3.80
N VAL A 75 -3.74 1.88 3.15
CA VAL A 75 -4.72 1.71 2.07
C VAL A 75 -6.14 1.97 2.59
N LYS A 76 -6.49 1.41 3.76
CA LYS A 76 -7.79 1.66 4.40
C LYS A 76 -8.01 3.14 4.73
N LYS A 77 -6.95 3.88 5.06
CA LYS A 77 -7.02 5.33 5.34
C LYS A 77 -7.19 6.15 4.05
N GLN A 78 -6.46 5.81 2.99
CA GLN A 78 -6.46 6.57 1.73
C GLN A 78 -7.67 6.27 0.86
N GLN A 79 -8.14 5.01 0.86
CA GLN A 79 -9.23 4.54 0.01
C GLN A 79 -10.22 3.69 0.84
N PRO A 80 -10.93 4.29 1.81
CA PRO A 80 -11.78 3.56 2.77
C PRO A 80 -12.96 2.81 2.14
N ARG A 81 -13.35 3.18 0.91
CA ARG A 81 -14.48 2.59 0.17
C ARG A 81 -14.05 1.59 -0.90
N MET A 82 -12.76 1.49 -1.19
CA MET A 82 -12.26 0.66 -2.28
C MET A 82 -11.89 -0.73 -1.74
N ARG A 83 -12.49 -1.77 -2.31
CA ARG A 83 -12.20 -3.16 -1.92
C ARG A 83 -10.91 -3.68 -2.53
N ILE A 84 -10.59 -3.23 -3.74
CA ILE A 84 -9.45 -3.69 -4.54
C ILE A 84 -8.87 -2.49 -5.29
N SER A 85 -7.55 -2.35 -5.25
CA SER A 85 -6.84 -1.29 -5.96
C SER A 85 -6.68 -1.58 -7.45
N THR A 86 -6.63 -0.54 -8.28
CA THR A 86 -6.20 -0.69 -9.68
C THR A 86 -4.72 -1.09 -9.80
N ALA A 87 -3.91 -0.88 -8.76
CA ALA A 87 -2.55 -1.41 -8.70
C ALA A 87 -2.47 -2.91 -8.37
N PHE A 88 -3.61 -3.57 -8.16
CA PHE A 88 -3.66 -4.99 -7.87
C PHE A 88 -2.94 -5.79 -8.97
N GLN A 89 -2.00 -6.64 -8.55
CA GLN A 89 -1.16 -7.43 -9.44
C GLN A 89 -1.92 -8.65 -9.95
N LEU A 90 -1.96 -8.84 -11.26
CA LEU A 90 -2.62 -9.99 -11.90
C LEU A 90 -2.02 -11.31 -11.43
N GLN A 91 -0.75 -11.33 -11.03
CA GLN A 91 -0.13 -12.52 -10.45
C GLN A 91 -0.85 -13.02 -9.19
N ALA A 92 -1.41 -12.12 -8.36
CA ALA A 92 -2.15 -12.52 -7.18
C ALA A 92 -3.46 -13.26 -7.53
N LEU A 93 -3.99 -13.08 -8.75
CA LEU A 93 -5.21 -13.76 -9.20
C LEU A 93 -5.01 -15.27 -9.38
N THR A 94 -3.78 -15.77 -9.54
CA THR A 94 -3.54 -17.21 -9.68
C THR A 94 -3.97 -18.01 -8.46
N ILE A 95 -4.10 -17.35 -7.30
CA ILE A 95 -4.61 -17.94 -6.05
C ILE A 95 -6.09 -17.66 -5.86
N LEU A 96 -6.56 -16.50 -6.32
CA LEU A 96 -7.94 -16.07 -6.12
C LEU A 96 -8.91 -16.71 -7.12
N ILE A 97 -8.42 -17.03 -8.32
CA ILE A 97 -9.19 -17.57 -9.44
C ILE A 97 -8.56 -18.91 -9.85
N PRO A 98 -9.23 -20.05 -9.59
CA PRO A 98 -8.76 -21.35 -10.02
C PRO A 98 -8.56 -21.40 -11.54
N GLY A 99 -7.38 -21.84 -11.98
CA GLY A 99 -7.05 -21.99 -13.41
C GLY A 99 -6.74 -20.68 -14.14
N PHE A 100 -6.50 -19.56 -13.44
CA PHE A 100 -6.11 -18.31 -14.09
C PHE A 100 -4.69 -18.38 -14.67
N GLU A 101 -4.57 -18.25 -15.99
CA GLU A 101 -3.31 -18.38 -16.71
C GLU A 101 -2.50 -17.08 -16.79
N TYR A 102 -1.88 -16.67 -15.68
CA TYR A 102 -1.08 -15.43 -15.63
C TYR A 102 0.13 -15.40 -16.58
N LYS A 103 0.71 -16.55 -16.93
CA LYS A 103 1.98 -16.63 -17.69
C LYS A 103 1.91 -15.88 -19.02
N PHE A 104 0.79 -15.97 -19.74
CA PHE A 104 0.59 -15.29 -21.01
C PHE A 104 0.42 -13.78 -20.85
N TRP A 105 -0.26 -13.32 -19.81
CA TRP A 105 -0.39 -11.90 -19.49
C TRP A 105 0.97 -11.27 -19.17
N HIS A 106 1.74 -11.95 -18.32
CA HIS A 106 3.07 -11.51 -17.92
C HIS A 106 4.04 -11.40 -19.11
N SER A 107 4.06 -12.41 -20.00
CA SER A 107 4.96 -12.40 -21.17
C SER A 107 4.66 -11.29 -22.17
N HIS A 108 3.43 -10.76 -22.16
CA HIS A 108 2.98 -9.65 -23.02
C HIS A 108 2.94 -8.30 -22.30
N GLY A 109 3.52 -8.21 -21.09
CA GLY A 109 3.70 -6.94 -20.38
C GLY A 109 2.49 -6.47 -19.57
N VAL A 110 1.53 -7.35 -19.29
CA VAL A 110 0.35 -7.04 -18.46
C VAL A 110 0.55 -7.62 -17.05
N PHE A 111 0.71 -6.73 -16.08
CA PHE A 111 1.09 -7.02 -14.70
C PHE A 111 0.03 -6.58 -13.67
N CYS A 112 -0.71 -5.49 -13.91
CA CYS A 112 -1.67 -4.96 -12.94
C CYS A 112 -3.03 -4.56 -13.55
N LEU A 113 -4.06 -4.45 -12.70
CA LEU A 113 -5.44 -4.16 -13.14
C LEU A 113 -5.56 -2.81 -13.87
N SER A 114 -4.75 -1.82 -13.51
CA SER A 114 -4.74 -0.50 -14.16
C SER A 114 -4.41 -0.55 -15.66
N GLN A 115 -3.82 -1.66 -16.14
CA GLN A 115 -3.50 -1.85 -17.55
C GLN A 115 -4.64 -2.46 -18.37
N VAL A 116 -5.63 -3.05 -17.70
CA VAL A 116 -6.79 -3.74 -18.29
C VAL A 116 -8.13 -3.06 -17.96
N LEU A 117 -8.10 -2.07 -17.06
CA LEU A 117 -9.24 -1.23 -16.71
C LEU A 117 -9.07 0.16 -17.33
N ASP A 118 -10.15 0.70 -17.89
CA ASP A 118 -10.27 2.09 -18.27
C ASP A 118 -11.47 2.70 -17.54
N ASN A 119 -11.24 3.76 -16.77
CA ASN A 119 -12.25 4.43 -15.93
C ASN A 119 -13.12 3.47 -15.10
N GLY A 120 -12.50 2.41 -14.57
CA GLY A 120 -13.18 1.42 -13.73
C GLY A 120 -13.93 0.32 -14.49
N GLN A 121 -13.98 0.39 -15.81
CA GLN A 121 -14.55 -0.65 -16.65
C GLN A 121 -13.47 -1.50 -17.29
N MET A 122 -13.76 -2.78 -17.48
CA MET A 122 -12.85 -3.68 -18.17
C MET A 122 -12.82 -3.34 -19.65
N ILE A 123 -11.61 -3.12 -20.18
CA ILE A 123 -11.39 -2.89 -21.61
C ILE A 123 -11.83 -4.13 -22.39
N ASP A 124 -12.38 -3.93 -23.58
CA ASP A 124 -12.80 -5.03 -24.45
C ASP A 124 -11.61 -5.89 -24.87
N TYR A 125 -11.87 -7.20 -25.01
CA TYR A 125 -10.82 -8.16 -25.32
C TYR A 125 -10.10 -7.80 -26.63
N ASP A 126 -10.83 -7.43 -27.69
CA ASP A 126 -10.22 -7.08 -28.98
C ASP A 126 -9.25 -5.90 -28.86
N THR A 127 -9.58 -4.92 -28.00
CA THR A 127 -8.70 -3.78 -27.73
C THR A 127 -7.44 -4.22 -26.98
N LEU A 128 -7.57 -5.07 -25.95
CA LEU A 128 -6.42 -5.61 -25.21
C LEU A 128 -5.56 -6.54 -26.08
N HIS A 129 -6.20 -7.37 -26.89
CA HIS A 129 -5.58 -8.28 -27.85
C HIS A 129 -4.69 -7.50 -28.81
N ASN A 130 -5.22 -6.45 -29.42
CA ASN A 130 -4.46 -5.59 -30.34
C ASN A 130 -3.37 -4.78 -29.63
N LYS A 131 -3.65 -4.28 -28.41
CA LYS A 131 -2.70 -3.42 -27.66
C LYS A 131 -1.48 -4.18 -27.14
N TYR A 132 -1.69 -5.38 -26.60
CA TYR A 132 -0.63 -6.18 -25.97
C TYR A 132 -0.24 -7.41 -26.80
N ASN A 133 -0.80 -7.58 -28.00
CA ASN A 133 -0.58 -8.75 -28.87
C ASN A 133 -0.88 -10.09 -28.16
N LEU A 134 -1.96 -10.15 -27.39
CA LEU A 134 -2.28 -11.32 -26.55
C LEU A 134 -2.70 -12.52 -27.40
N PRO A 135 -2.29 -13.77 -27.10
CA PRO A 135 -2.78 -14.94 -27.83
C PRO A 135 -4.29 -15.16 -27.66
N THR A 136 -4.98 -15.69 -28.67
CA THR A 136 -6.42 -16.04 -28.58
C THR A 136 -6.74 -17.00 -27.42
N ALA A 137 -5.79 -17.86 -27.04
CA ALA A 137 -5.91 -18.74 -25.87
C ALA A 137 -6.17 -17.99 -24.55
N THR A 138 -5.77 -16.71 -24.46
CA THR A 138 -5.98 -15.89 -23.25
C THR A 138 -7.43 -15.41 -23.09
N PHE A 139 -8.29 -15.60 -24.09
CA PHE A 139 -9.69 -15.15 -24.02
C PHE A 139 -10.45 -15.72 -22.81
N PHE A 140 -10.24 -16.99 -22.47
CA PHE A 140 -10.87 -17.58 -21.30
C PHE A 140 -10.40 -16.92 -20.00
N SER A 141 -9.09 -16.68 -19.86
CA SER A 141 -8.53 -15.97 -18.70
C SER A 141 -9.01 -14.51 -18.62
N TYR A 142 -9.27 -13.87 -19.77
CA TYR A 142 -9.92 -12.56 -19.83
C TYR A 142 -11.35 -12.62 -19.27
N LEU A 143 -12.14 -13.63 -19.63
CA LEU A 143 -13.49 -13.79 -19.10
C LEU A 143 -13.49 -14.04 -17.59
N GLN A 144 -12.56 -14.86 -17.10
CA GLN A 144 -12.38 -15.08 -15.67
C GLN A 144 -12.06 -13.77 -14.94
N LEU A 145 -11.13 -12.98 -15.48
CA LEU A 145 -10.77 -11.67 -14.96
C LEU A 145 -11.96 -10.71 -14.99
N LYS A 146 -12.73 -10.69 -16.07
CA LYS A 146 -13.94 -9.85 -16.22
C LYS A 146 -15.00 -10.17 -15.18
N SER A 147 -15.28 -11.45 -14.99
CA SER A 147 -16.22 -11.94 -13.97
C SER A 147 -15.75 -11.54 -12.56
N TRP A 148 -14.45 -11.69 -12.29
CA TRP A 148 -13.88 -11.32 -11.00
C TRP A 148 -13.92 -9.80 -10.76
N VAL A 149 -13.54 -9.00 -11.76
CA VAL A 149 -13.64 -7.53 -11.70
C VAL A 149 -15.08 -7.13 -11.43
N HIS A 150 -16.06 -7.66 -12.16
CA HIS A 150 -17.47 -7.32 -11.97
C HIS A 150 -17.98 -7.64 -10.54
N LYS A 151 -17.47 -8.70 -9.92
CA LYS A 151 -17.84 -9.09 -8.54
C LYS A 151 -17.24 -8.15 -7.48
N HIS A 152 -16.07 -7.58 -7.75
CA HIS A 152 -15.26 -6.88 -6.75
C HIS A 152 -15.15 -5.37 -6.97
N TYR A 153 -15.38 -4.89 -8.19
CA TYR A 153 -15.42 -3.49 -8.58
C TYR A 153 -16.87 -3.05 -8.75
N ASP A 154 -17.27 -2.06 -7.96
CA ASP A 154 -18.57 -1.39 -8.11
C ASP A 154 -18.38 -0.21 -9.06
N ASN A 155 -19.06 -0.25 -10.23
CA ASN A 155 -18.96 0.77 -11.29
C ASN A 155 -19.42 2.17 -10.85
N THR A 156 -19.97 2.30 -9.65
CA THR A 156 -20.47 3.58 -9.11
C THR A 156 -19.38 4.45 -8.46
N GLN A 157 -18.17 3.93 -8.25
CA GLN A 157 -17.11 4.60 -7.46
C GLN A 157 -15.99 5.16 -8.34
N VAL A 158 -16.28 6.19 -9.14
CA VAL A 158 -15.36 6.82 -10.12
C VAL A 158 -13.99 7.23 -9.51
N GLN A 159 -13.95 7.59 -8.22
CA GLN A 159 -12.71 7.98 -7.53
C GLN A 159 -11.83 6.79 -7.09
N GLY A 160 -12.39 5.58 -6.98
CA GLY A 160 -11.68 4.35 -6.62
C GLY A 160 -10.88 3.73 -7.76
N HIS A 161 -10.73 4.43 -8.88
CA HIS A 161 -10.00 3.94 -10.05
C HIS A 161 -8.62 4.59 -10.21
N LEU A 162 -8.36 5.69 -9.50
CA LEU A 162 -7.10 6.41 -9.58
C LEU A 162 -6.08 5.82 -8.62
N LEU A 163 -4.92 5.44 -9.18
CA LEU A 163 -3.75 5.03 -8.42
C LEU A 163 -3.38 6.14 -7.42
N THR A 164 -3.23 5.79 -6.14
CA THR A 164 -2.63 6.69 -5.15
C THR A 164 -1.17 6.95 -5.51
N GLU A 165 -0.60 8.05 -5.02
CA GLU A 165 0.83 8.34 -5.26
C GLU A 165 1.75 7.23 -4.76
N ILE A 166 1.39 6.57 -3.65
CA ILE A 166 2.21 5.46 -3.13
C ILE A 166 2.08 4.23 -4.04
N GLU A 167 0.89 3.95 -4.56
CA GLU A 167 0.69 2.87 -5.53
C GLU A 167 1.45 3.14 -6.83
N ARG A 168 1.49 4.40 -7.30
CA ARG A 168 2.32 4.79 -8.45
C ARG A 168 3.81 4.56 -8.20
N LEU A 169 4.29 4.83 -6.98
CA LEU A 169 5.67 4.54 -6.61
C LEU A 169 5.99 3.03 -6.61
N CYS A 170 5.02 2.18 -6.23
CA CYS A 170 5.15 0.73 -6.32
C CYS A 170 5.16 0.23 -7.78
N LEU A 171 4.38 0.84 -8.67
CA LEU A 171 4.30 0.45 -10.09
C LEU A 171 5.37 1.10 -10.98
N ALA A 172 6.10 2.09 -10.47
CA ALA A 172 7.13 2.78 -11.23
C ALA A 172 8.23 1.80 -11.69
N THR A 173 8.89 2.09 -12.81
CA THR A 173 9.97 1.23 -13.34
C THR A 173 11.26 1.34 -12.55
N LYS A 174 11.45 2.44 -11.81
CA LYS A 174 12.59 2.68 -10.93
C LYS A 174 12.14 3.44 -9.69
N PRO A 175 12.71 3.15 -8.50
CA PRO A 175 12.42 3.95 -7.32
C PRO A 175 13.05 5.35 -7.47
N PRO A 176 12.40 6.41 -6.96
CA PRO A 176 13.00 7.74 -6.94
C PRO A 176 14.24 7.78 -6.03
N GLN A 177 15.25 8.58 -6.41
CA GLN A 177 16.52 8.72 -5.69
C GLN A 177 16.36 9.21 -4.23
N ARG A 178 15.23 9.82 -3.89
CA ARG A 178 14.88 10.32 -2.54
C ARG A 178 13.59 9.70 -2.01
N LEU A 179 13.39 8.40 -2.25
CA LEU A 179 12.17 7.64 -1.91
C LEU A 179 11.67 7.92 -0.49
N LEU A 180 12.54 7.88 0.52
CA LEU A 180 12.14 8.10 1.90
C LEU A 180 11.61 9.53 2.13
N SER A 181 12.29 10.54 1.60
CA SER A 181 11.84 11.94 1.69
C SER A 181 10.54 12.18 0.93
N THR A 182 10.38 11.56 -0.24
CA THR A 182 9.14 11.60 -1.02
C THR A 182 7.99 10.97 -0.22
N LEU A 183 8.18 9.77 0.33
CA LEU A 183 7.18 9.10 1.15
C LEU A 183 6.84 9.90 2.42
N TYR A 184 7.84 10.49 3.07
CA TYR A 184 7.64 11.36 4.22
C TYR A 184 6.75 12.57 3.89
N SER A 185 6.91 13.15 2.70
CA SER A 185 6.05 14.25 2.24
C SER A 185 4.63 13.81 1.87
N LEU A 186 4.48 12.58 1.35
CA LEU A 186 3.19 11.99 0.97
C LEU A 186 2.35 11.55 2.18
N ILE A 187 3.02 11.07 3.23
CA ILE A 187 2.41 10.77 4.54
C ILE A 187 2.27 12.12 5.28
N GLY A 188 1.40 12.98 4.73
CA GLY A 188 1.25 14.36 5.19
C GLY A 188 0.71 14.48 6.62
N PRO A 189 0.61 15.72 7.15
CA PRO A 189 0.22 15.99 8.54
C PRO A 189 -1.19 15.57 8.97
N ASN A 190 -2.00 14.99 8.08
CA ASN A 190 -3.38 14.57 8.34
C ASN A 190 -3.48 13.29 9.21
N ASP A 191 -2.52 13.08 10.12
CA ASP A 191 -2.63 12.14 11.24
C ASP A 191 -3.53 12.68 12.38
N CYS A 192 -4.54 13.46 12.01
CA CYS A 192 -5.53 13.95 12.97
C CYS A 192 -6.36 12.80 13.56
N ILE A 193 -6.51 11.63 12.91
CA ILE A 193 -7.39 10.56 13.42
C ILE A 193 -6.85 9.92 14.71
N GLU A 194 -5.54 9.67 14.82
CA GLU A 194 -4.94 9.14 16.05
C GLU A 194 -4.78 10.25 17.10
N GLN A 195 -4.43 11.47 16.68
CA GLN A 195 -4.46 12.65 17.56
C GLN A 195 -5.85 12.82 18.18
N PHE A 196 -6.94 12.75 17.41
CA PHE A 196 -8.30 12.83 17.93
C PHE A 196 -8.68 11.67 18.86
N LYS A 197 -8.06 10.49 18.76
CA LYS A 197 -8.32 9.39 19.71
C LYS A 197 -7.58 9.60 21.02
N CYS A 198 -6.30 9.98 20.98
CA CYS A 198 -5.55 10.34 22.18
C CYS A 198 -6.16 11.58 22.85
N ILE A 199 -6.43 12.65 22.09
CA ILE A 199 -7.10 13.85 22.60
C ILE A 199 -8.40 13.50 23.32
N ARG A 200 -9.28 12.71 22.69
CA ARG A 200 -10.54 12.29 23.33
C ARG A 200 -10.36 11.37 24.54
N ALA A 201 -9.28 10.60 24.59
CA ALA A 201 -8.95 9.80 25.77
C ALA A 201 -8.50 10.68 26.93
N TRP A 202 -7.63 11.65 26.65
CA TRP A 202 -7.14 12.63 27.62
C TRP A 202 -8.23 13.59 28.10
N GLU A 203 -9.09 14.10 27.22
CA GLU A 203 -10.26 14.92 27.59
C GLU A 203 -11.22 14.16 28.51
N ARG A 204 -11.39 12.85 28.27
CA ARG A 204 -12.20 11.98 29.13
C ARG A 204 -11.56 11.77 30.50
N GLU A 205 -10.25 11.56 30.56
CA GLU A 205 -9.52 11.37 31.82
C GLU A 205 -9.44 12.66 32.64
N LEU A 206 -9.25 13.81 31.98
CA LEU A 206 -9.15 15.12 32.62
C LEU A 206 -10.52 15.74 32.93
N GLY A 207 -11.61 15.20 32.38
CA GLY A 207 -12.97 15.71 32.56
C GLY A 207 -13.18 17.11 31.98
N GLN A 208 -12.35 17.51 31.00
CA GLN A 208 -12.35 18.84 30.39
C GLN A 208 -12.30 18.73 28.88
N THR A 209 -13.08 19.55 28.18
CA THR A 209 -12.99 19.75 26.73
C THR A 209 -11.88 20.75 26.44
N LEU A 210 -10.83 20.30 25.76
CA LEU A 210 -9.65 21.12 25.46
C LEU A 210 -9.78 21.66 24.04
N THR A 211 -9.60 22.96 23.86
CA THR A 211 -9.70 23.56 22.52
C THR A 211 -8.50 23.15 21.65
N PRO A 212 -8.63 23.17 20.32
CA PRO A 212 -7.49 22.92 19.41
C PRO A 212 -6.30 23.86 19.68
N GLU A 213 -6.57 25.09 20.11
CA GLU A 213 -5.56 26.06 20.54
C GLU A 213 -4.80 25.59 21.80
N ASP A 214 -5.50 25.03 22.80
CA ASP A 214 -4.87 24.51 24.03
C ASP A 214 -3.93 23.34 23.75
N TRP A 215 -4.33 22.45 22.83
CA TRP A 215 -3.48 21.34 22.38
C TRP A 215 -2.24 21.81 21.63
N THR A 216 -2.40 22.77 20.72
CA THR A 216 -1.24 23.29 19.98
C THR A 216 -0.29 24.08 20.88
N SER A 217 -0.79 24.72 21.93
CA SER A 217 0.00 25.40 22.96
C SER A 217 0.78 24.41 23.83
N THR A 218 0.11 23.37 24.36
CA THR A 218 0.73 22.32 25.18
C THR A 218 1.77 21.49 24.40
N LEU A 219 1.47 21.11 23.15
CA LEU A 219 2.42 20.43 22.26
C LEU A 219 3.64 21.31 21.94
N ARG A 220 3.47 22.63 21.81
CA ARG A 220 4.58 23.57 21.65
C ARG A 220 5.43 23.62 22.92
N ALA A 221 4.82 23.76 24.09
CA ALA A 221 5.53 23.79 25.37
C ALA A 221 6.33 22.49 25.63
N HIS A 222 5.75 21.33 25.33
CA HIS A 222 6.43 20.04 25.48
C HIS A 222 7.64 19.90 24.56
N LYS A 223 7.55 20.36 23.31
CA LYS A 223 8.69 20.31 22.38
C LYS A 223 9.89 21.10 22.89
N THR A 224 9.65 22.19 23.62
CA THR A 224 10.69 23.01 24.24
C THR A 224 11.33 22.32 25.44
N LEU A 225 10.55 21.53 26.20
CA LEU A 225 11.05 20.79 27.39
C LEU A 225 11.97 19.63 27.03
N THR A 226 11.69 18.89 25.96
CA THR A 226 12.56 17.78 25.49
C THR A 226 13.88 18.23 24.87
N LEU A 227 14.06 19.53 24.60
CA LEU A 227 15.32 20.09 24.10
C LEU A 227 16.29 20.47 25.24
N ASN A 228 15.84 20.48 26.50
CA ASN A 228 16.59 21.06 27.62
C ASN A 228 17.15 20.05 28.63
N THR A 229 17.14 18.74 28.33
CA THR A 229 17.71 17.72 29.23
C THR A 229 19.17 17.35 28.93
N ALA A 230 19.86 18.09 28.05
CA ALA A 230 21.27 17.84 27.71
C ALA A 230 22.30 18.66 28.51
N HIS A 231 21.91 19.42 29.54
CA HIS A 231 22.86 20.17 30.37
C HIS A 231 22.43 20.22 31.84
N ILE A 232 22.52 19.09 32.55
CA ILE A 232 22.82 19.08 33.99
C ILE A 232 23.72 17.86 34.25
N GLU A 233 25.03 18.02 34.09
CA GLU A 233 26.03 17.16 34.73
C GLU A 233 26.47 17.84 36.03
N ILE A 234 26.26 17.10 37.12
CA ILE A 234 26.95 17.03 38.43
C ILE A 234 27.63 18.31 38.95
#